data_AF-A0AA96VMZ9-F1
#
_entry.id   AF-A0AA96VMZ9-F1
#
_cell.length_a   1.000
_cell.length_b   1.000
_cell.length_c   1.000
_cell.angle_alpha   90.00
_cell.angle_beta   90.00
_cell.angle_gamma   90.00
#
_symmetry.space_group_name_H-M   'P 1'
#
loop_
_entity.id
_entity.type
_entity.pdbx_description
1 polymer ?
#
loop_
_entity_poly.entity_id
_entity_poly.type
_entity_poly.pdbx_seq_one_letter_code
_entity_poly.pdbx_strand_id
1 'polypeptide(L)'
;MKSQETKTEFIALRAQGKTFEYIAKELNISKSTCSAWEKELKTAIADLKQEQLNELYDTYYMTKEARIKKLGDILDRIDNTLDQADLAEVPLEKLLDFKLKYTEALKAEYVHTSAVTDFSEQMTAQDILKALGSLLERVQRGEVSQEQANRESTILANLLKAFDAVELQAQLDELRATLNRRG
;
A
#
# COMPACT_ATOMS: atom_id res chain seq x y z
N MET A 1 3.28 42.64 -3.54
CA MET A 1 3.13 41.22 -3.13
C MET A 1 1.71 40.80 -3.46
N LYS A 2 1.50 39.71 -4.20
CA LYS A 2 0.16 39.09 -4.31
C LYS A 2 -0.18 38.45 -2.95
N SER A 3 -1.45 38.41 -2.56
CA SER A 3 -1.85 37.91 -1.24
C SER A 3 -1.59 36.41 -1.13
N GLN A 4 -1.36 35.94 0.10
CA GLN A 4 -1.22 34.51 0.40
C GLN A 4 -2.43 33.71 -0.11
N GLU A 5 -3.62 34.30 -0.06
CA GLU A 5 -4.86 33.74 -0.60
C GLU A 5 -4.77 33.45 -2.11
N THR A 6 -4.15 34.32 -2.90
CA THR A 6 -4.00 34.08 -4.36
C THR A 6 -3.10 32.87 -4.64
N LYS A 7 -2.09 32.62 -3.79
CA LYS A 7 -1.23 31.43 -3.91
C LYS A 7 -1.98 30.17 -3.50
N THR A 8 -2.83 30.23 -2.46
CA THR A 8 -3.71 29.12 -2.08
C THR A 8 -4.67 28.75 -3.21
N GLU A 9 -5.32 29.75 -3.83
CA GLU A 9 -6.21 29.54 -4.97
C GLU A 9 -5.47 28.94 -6.18
N PHE A 10 -4.24 29.41 -6.44
CA PHE A 10 -3.37 28.82 -7.47
C PHE A 10 -3.10 27.33 -7.21
N ILE A 11 -2.77 26.97 -5.96
CA ILE A 11 -2.52 25.57 -5.57
C ILE A 11 -3.78 24.72 -5.82
N ALA A 12 -4.96 25.19 -5.41
CA ALA A 12 -6.22 24.50 -5.61
C ALA A 12 -6.53 24.25 -7.09
N LEU A 13 -6.41 25.28 -7.94
CA LEU A 13 -6.66 25.16 -9.38
C LEU A 13 -5.64 24.25 -10.08
N ARG A 14 -4.36 24.27 -9.65
CA ARG A 14 -3.33 23.37 -10.19
C ARG A 14 -3.50 21.94 -9.73
N ALA A 15 -3.96 21.71 -8.49
CA ALA A 15 -4.30 20.38 -8.00
C ALA A 15 -5.41 19.76 -8.85
N GLN A 16 -6.43 20.54 -9.21
CA GLN A 16 -7.51 20.15 -10.15
C GLN A 16 -7.07 20.01 -11.62
N GLY A 17 -5.78 20.21 -11.94
CA GLY A 17 -5.26 20.04 -13.30
C GLY A 17 -5.57 21.18 -14.28
N LYS A 18 -6.04 22.34 -13.81
CA LYS A 18 -6.32 23.49 -14.69
C LYS A 18 -5.04 24.03 -15.35
N THR A 19 -5.16 24.51 -16.58
CA THR A 19 -4.02 25.01 -17.37
C THR A 19 -3.56 26.39 -16.88
N PHE A 20 -2.30 26.75 -17.14
CA PHE A 20 -1.80 28.09 -16.82
C PHE A 20 -2.57 29.21 -17.52
N GLU A 21 -3.15 28.94 -18.70
CA GLU A 21 -3.98 29.93 -19.39
C GLU A 21 -5.29 30.20 -18.64
N TYR A 22 -5.93 29.15 -18.15
CA TYR A 22 -7.13 29.29 -17.35
C TYR A 22 -6.83 30.07 -16.07
N ILE A 23 -5.80 29.65 -15.33
CA ILE A 23 -5.44 30.24 -14.04
C ILE A 23 -4.96 31.69 -14.17
N ALA A 24 -4.21 32.02 -15.22
CA ALA A 24 -3.76 33.38 -15.49
C ALA A 24 -4.94 34.36 -15.65
N LYS A 25 -6.01 33.91 -16.32
CA LYS A 25 -7.25 34.68 -16.48
C LYS A 25 -8.01 34.77 -15.16
N GLU A 26 -8.19 33.64 -14.47
CA GLU A 26 -8.96 33.55 -13.23
C GLU A 26 -8.35 34.40 -12.09
N LEU A 27 -7.03 34.30 -11.88
CA LEU A 27 -6.34 34.98 -10.77
C LEU A 27 -5.78 36.35 -11.16
N ASN A 28 -5.99 36.78 -12.40
CA ASN A 28 -5.41 38.00 -12.98
C ASN A 28 -3.89 38.10 -12.73
N ILE A 29 -3.17 37.06 -13.18
CA ILE A 29 -1.70 36.92 -13.09
C ILE A 29 -1.11 36.57 -14.46
N SER A 30 0.18 36.84 -14.65
CA SER A 30 0.87 36.49 -15.89
C SER A 30 1.17 34.98 -15.96
N LYS A 31 1.25 34.43 -17.18
CA LYS A 31 1.74 33.05 -17.41
C LYS A 31 3.16 32.84 -16.83
N SER A 32 4.02 33.86 -16.82
CA SER A 32 5.34 33.80 -16.18
C SER A 32 5.26 33.63 -14.65
N THR A 33 4.26 34.25 -14.02
CA THR A 33 3.98 34.08 -12.58
C THR A 33 3.52 32.65 -12.30
N CYS A 34 2.62 32.08 -13.12
CA CYS A 34 2.22 30.68 -13.00
C CYS A 34 3.41 29.73 -13.06
N SER A 35 4.33 29.93 -14.01
CA SER A 35 5.53 29.10 -14.14
C SER A 35 6.48 29.21 -12.94
N ALA A 36 6.60 30.40 -12.34
CA ALA A 36 7.40 30.59 -11.13
C ALA A 36 6.74 29.91 -9.92
N TRP A 37 5.42 30.10 -9.74
CA TRP A 37 4.66 29.51 -8.65
C TRP A 37 4.53 27.99 -8.76
N GLU A 38 4.47 27.40 -9.96
CA GLU A 38 4.51 25.95 -10.13
C GLU A 38 5.79 25.34 -9.53
N LYS A 39 6.93 26.03 -9.68
CA LYS A 39 8.21 25.60 -9.11
C LYS A 39 8.25 25.82 -7.60
N GLU A 40 7.81 27.01 -7.16
CA GLU A 40 7.83 27.41 -5.75
C GLU A 40 6.88 26.55 -4.89
N LEU A 41 5.67 26.29 -5.39
CA LEU A 41 4.58 25.64 -4.65
C LEU A 41 4.41 24.17 -5.03
N LYS A 42 5.42 23.57 -5.69
CA LYS A 42 5.38 22.21 -6.22
C LYS A 42 4.93 21.17 -5.19
N THR A 43 5.50 21.24 -3.98
CA THR A 43 5.18 20.30 -2.89
C THR A 43 3.73 20.47 -2.45
N ALA A 44 3.28 21.69 -2.17
CA ALA A 44 1.90 21.95 -1.76
C ALA A 44 0.86 21.53 -2.82
N ILE A 45 1.17 21.70 -4.12
CA ILE A 45 0.33 21.20 -5.21
C ILE A 45 0.29 19.67 -5.23
N ALA A 46 1.43 19.02 -5.01
CA ALA A 46 1.51 17.55 -4.95
C ALA A 46 0.75 16.99 -3.74
N ASP A 47 0.91 17.60 -2.57
CA ASP A 47 0.23 17.20 -1.33
C ASP A 47 -1.28 17.31 -1.50
N LEU A 48 -1.79 18.44 -2.01
CA LEU A 48 -3.23 18.62 -2.25
C LEU A 48 -3.78 17.65 -3.31
N LYS A 49 -2.99 17.33 -4.35
CA LYS A 49 -3.39 16.29 -5.32
C LYS A 49 -3.49 14.92 -4.67
N GLN A 50 -2.55 14.60 -3.78
CA GLN A 50 -2.55 13.34 -3.05
C GLN A 50 -3.75 13.27 -2.10
N GLU A 51 -4.06 14.35 -1.40
CA GLU A 51 -5.23 14.46 -0.53
C GLU A 51 -6.52 14.25 -1.32
N GLN A 52 -6.72 14.97 -2.44
CA GLN A 52 -7.88 14.81 -3.32
C GLN A 52 -8.01 13.38 -3.87
N LEU A 53 -6.88 12.73 -4.17
CA LEU A 53 -6.87 11.35 -4.64
C LEU A 53 -7.21 10.37 -3.50
N ASN A 54 -6.73 10.61 -2.29
CA ASN A 54 -7.07 9.80 -1.12
C ASN A 54 -8.56 9.91 -0.78
N GLU A 55 -9.13 11.12 -0.81
CA GLU A 55 -10.58 11.32 -0.64
C GLU A 55 -11.40 10.57 -1.70
N LEU A 56 -10.92 10.56 -2.96
CA LEU A 56 -11.53 9.79 -4.03
C LEU A 56 -11.46 8.28 -3.73
N TYR A 57 -10.29 7.79 -3.29
CA TYR A 57 -10.14 6.40 -2.91
C TYR A 57 -11.06 6.01 -1.76
N ASP A 58 -11.22 6.85 -0.74
CA ASP A 58 -12.16 6.57 0.36
C ASP A 58 -13.61 6.57 -0.12
N THR A 59 -13.99 7.57 -0.94
CA THR A 59 -15.35 7.69 -1.51
C THR A 59 -15.77 6.47 -2.32
N TYR A 60 -14.83 5.91 -3.09
CA TYR A 60 -15.07 4.76 -3.96
C TYR A 60 -14.65 3.42 -3.33
N TYR A 61 -14.38 3.40 -2.03
CA TYR A 61 -13.98 2.20 -1.31
C TYR A 61 -12.76 1.50 -1.95
N MET A 62 -11.77 2.27 -2.37
CA MET A 62 -10.50 1.78 -2.91
C MET A 62 -9.40 1.66 -1.84
N THR A 63 -9.59 2.27 -0.68
CA THR A 63 -8.75 1.97 0.50
C THR A 63 -9.23 0.70 1.19
N LYS A 64 -8.30 -0.02 1.83
CA LYS A 64 -8.61 -1.27 2.55
C LYS A 64 -9.58 -1.02 3.69
N GLU A 65 -9.39 0.06 4.43
CA GLU A 65 -10.31 0.49 5.50
C GLU A 65 -11.72 0.71 4.95
N ALA A 66 -11.87 1.47 3.86
CA ALA A 66 -13.17 1.74 3.27
C ALA A 66 -13.85 0.45 2.77
N ARG A 67 -13.11 -0.48 2.14
CA ARG A 67 -13.67 -1.80 1.75
C ARG A 67 -14.12 -2.62 2.96
N ILE A 68 -13.31 -2.69 4.01
CA ILE A 68 -13.64 -3.43 5.24
C ILE A 68 -14.95 -2.89 5.83
N LYS A 69 -15.07 -1.57 6.00
CA LYS A 69 -16.30 -0.94 6.50
C LYS A 69 -17.50 -1.29 5.61
N LYS A 70 -17.35 -1.14 4.29
CA LYS A 70 -18.43 -1.39 3.35
C LYS A 70 -18.91 -2.85 3.35
N LEU A 71 -17.98 -3.80 3.39
CA LEU A 71 -18.28 -5.23 3.45
C LEU A 71 -18.95 -5.60 4.78
N GLY A 72 -18.45 -5.07 5.90
CA GLY A 72 -19.05 -5.24 7.22
C GLY A 72 -20.49 -4.72 7.28
N ASP A 73 -20.75 -3.50 6.78
CA ASP A 73 -22.10 -2.91 6.72
C ASP A 73 -23.09 -3.76 5.91
N ILE A 74 -22.63 -4.38 4.82
CA ILE A 74 -23.48 -5.26 3.99
C ILE A 74 -23.77 -6.55 4.75
N LEU A 75 -22.77 -7.15 5.38
CA LEU A 75 -22.94 -8.37 6.17
C LEU A 75 -23.90 -8.17 7.35
N ASP A 76 -23.77 -7.06 8.07
CA ASP A 76 -24.68 -6.72 9.17
C ASP A 76 -26.13 -6.59 8.70
N ARG A 77 -26.38 -5.98 7.54
CA ARG A 77 -27.73 -5.93 6.95
C ARG A 77 -28.26 -7.30 6.56
N ILE A 78 -27.40 -8.17 6.01
CA ILE A 78 -27.78 -9.55 5.67
C ILE A 78 -28.13 -10.31 6.95
N ASP A 79 -27.31 -10.20 8.00
CA ASP A 79 -27.54 -10.85 9.29
C ASP A 79 -28.85 -10.39 9.93
N ASN A 80 -29.08 -9.08 10.01
CA ASN A 80 -30.35 -8.52 10.50
C ASN A 80 -31.56 -9.02 9.71
N THR A 81 -31.43 -9.19 8.39
CA THR A 81 -32.53 -9.72 7.55
C THR A 81 -32.78 -11.20 7.82
N LEU A 82 -31.71 -12.00 7.96
CA LEU A 82 -31.80 -13.42 8.27
C LEU A 82 -32.39 -13.66 9.66
N ASP A 83 -32.03 -12.85 10.66
CA ASP A 83 -32.52 -12.97 12.04
C ASP A 83 -34.03 -12.64 12.16
N GLN A 84 -34.54 -11.77 11.30
CA GLN A 84 -35.96 -11.38 11.27
C GLN A 84 -36.82 -12.28 10.39
N ALA A 85 -36.21 -13.05 9.50
CA ALA A 85 -36.92 -13.86 8.52
C ALA A 85 -37.49 -15.13 9.17
N ASP A 86 -38.74 -15.46 8.84
CA ASP A 86 -39.25 -16.80 9.09
C ASP A 86 -38.66 -17.77 8.05
N LEU A 87 -37.70 -18.56 8.51
CA LEU A 87 -36.98 -19.56 7.72
C LEU A 87 -37.91 -20.63 7.11
N ALA A 88 -39.13 -20.79 7.63
CA ALA A 88 -40.11 -21.72 7.09
C ALA A 88 -40.88 -21.16 5.87
N GLU A 89 -40.94 -19.84 5.71
CA GLU A 89 -41.80 -19.19 4.71
C GLU A 89 -41.03 -18.53 3.54
N VAL A 90 -39.74 -18.21 3.72
CA VAL A 90 -38.97 -17.45 2.73
C VAL A 90 -37.75 -18.23 2.20
N PRO A 91 -37.55 -18.34 0.87
CA PRO A 91 -36.33 -18.89 0.30
C PRO A 91 -35.18 -17.89 0.47
N LEU A 92 -34.42 -18.05 1.55
CA LEU A 92 -33.28 -17.19 1.90
C LEU A 92 -31.95 -17.63 1.25
N GLU A 93 -31.95 -18.59 0.32
CA GLU A 93 -30.71 -19.15 -0.24
C GLU A 93 -29.80 -18.08 -0.85
N LYS A 94 -30.39 -17.06 -1.50
CA LYS A 94 -29.62 -15.94 -2.06
C LYS A 94 -28.95 -15.08 -1.00
N LEU A 95 -29.60 -14.87 0.15
CA LEU A 95 -29.01 -14.10 1.24
C LEU A 95 -27.87 -14.87 1.90
N LEU A 96 -28.00 -16.20 2.05
CA LEU A 96 -26.93 -17.06 2.52
C LEU A 96 -25.74 -17.12 1.54
N ASP A 97 -26.00 -17.18 0.23
CA ASP A 97 -24.97 -17.10 -0.81
C ASP A 97 -24.23 -15.76 -0.78
N PHE A 98 -24.96 -14.65 -0.64
CA PHE A 98 -24.35 -13.33 -0.46
C PHE A 98 -23.55 -13.24 0.85
N LYS A 99 -24.09 -13.74 1.97
CA LYS A 99 -23.37 -13.79 3.25
C LYS A 99 -22.03 -14.49 3.09
N LEU A 100 -22.01 -15.66 2.44
CA LEU A 100 -20.77 -16.40 2.17
C LEU A 100 -19.80 -15.56 1.34
N LYS A 101 -20.23 -15.02 0.19
CA LYS A 101 -19.38 -14.23 -0.73
C LYS A 101 -18.80 -12.99 -0.07
N TYR A 102 -19.61 -12.23 0.66
CA TYR A 102 -19.14 -11.02 1.35
C TYR A 102 -18.23 -11.35 2.54
N THR A 103 -18.46 -12.48 3.21
CA THR A 103 -17.55 -12.97 4.28
C THR A 103 -16.18 -13.36 3.70
N GLU A 104 -16.16 -14.05 2.55
CA GLU A 104 -14.92 -14.39 1.85
C GLU A 104 -14.17 -13.14 1.37
N ALA A 105 -14.88 -12.17 0.79
CA ALA A 105 -14.31 -10.88 0.41
C ALA A 105 -13.73 -10.12 1.61
N LEU A 106 -14.43 -10.10 2.75
CA LEU A 106 -13.96 -9.46 3.97
C LEU A 106 -12.72 -10.16 4.53
N LYS A 107 -12.71 -11.51 4.53
CA LYS A 107 -11.55 -12.30 4.91
C LYS A 107 -10.34 -12.03 4.01
N ALA A 108 -10.56 -11.79 2.72
CA ALA A 108 -9.49 -11.41 1.80
C ALA A 108 -8.90 -10.02 2.08
N GLU A 109 -9.65 -9.12 2.73
CA GLU A 109 -9.11 -7.82 3.15
C GLU A 109 -8.19 -7.92 4.37
N TYR A 110 -8.27 -9.00 5.14
CA TYR A 110 -7.47 -9.18 6.33
C TYR A 110 -5.98 -9.18 6.01
N VAL A 111 -5.25 -8.31 6.73
CA VAL A 111 -3.79 -8.27 6.69
C VAL A 111 -3.31 -8.47 8.12
N HIS A 112 -2.43 -9.43 8.31
CA HIS A 112 -1.74 -9.58 9.59
C HIS A 112 -0.81 -8.38 9.79
N THR A 113 -1.11 -7.56 10.78
CA THR A 113 -0.21 -6.51 11.27
C THR A 113 0.89 -7.17 12.11
N SER A 114 1.71 -8.01 11.49
CA SER A 114 2.99 -8.39 12.09
C SER A 114 3.93 -7.18 11.97
N ALA A 115 4.84 -7.02 12.93
CA ALA A 115 5.90 -6.04 12.79
C ALA A 115 6.58 -6.25 11.43
N VAL A 116 6.45 -5.26 10.55
CA VAL A 116 7.11 -5.25 9.25
C VAL A 116 8.59 -5.36 9.56
N THR A 117 9.22 -6.47 9.18
CA THR A 117 10.68 -6.53 9.16
C THR A 117 11.10 -5.48 8.15
N ASP A 118 11.67 -4.38 8.64
CA ASP A 118 12.12 -3.30 7.77
C ASP A 118 13.33 -3.80 6.98
N PHE A 119 13.14 -4.06 5.69
CA PHE A 119 14.18 -4.52 4.78
C PHE A 119 15.05 -3.32 4.39
N SER A 120 15.84 -2.83 5.34
CA SER A 120 16.81 -1.75 5.11
C SER A 120 18.07 -2.26 4.36
N GLU A 121 18.83 -1.35 3.77
CA GLU A 121 20.05 -1.65 2.99
C GLU A 121 21.17 -2.37 3.78
N GLN A 122 21.03 -2.55 5.11
CA GLN A 122 22.04 -3.16 5.99
C GLN A 122 21.68 -4.59 6.44
N MET A 123 20.81 -5.27 5.71
CA MET A 123 20.32 -6.58 6.14
C MET A 123 21.40 -7.67 6.05
N THR A 124 21.52 -8.48 7.11
CA THR A 124 22.46 -9.60 7.17
C THR A 124 21.77 -10.93 6.85
N ALA A 125 22.54 -11.98 6.53
CA ALA A 125 22.02 -13.35 6.43
C ALA A 125 21.27 -13.79 7.70
N GLN A 126 21.73 -13.36 8.87
CA GLN A 126 21.10 -13.69 10.15
C GLN A 126 19.71 -13.05 10.30
N ASP A 127 19.50 -11.87 9.72
CA ASP A 127 18.19 -11.21 9.73
C ASP A 127 17.20 -11.93 8.79
N ILE A 128 17.67 -12.45 7.65
CA ILE A 128 16.87 -13.30 6.75
C ILE A 128 16.45 -14.59 7.47
N LEU A 129 17.37 -15.22 8.20
CA LEU A 129 17.06 -16.44 8.98
C LEU A 129 16.05 -16.17 10.10
N LYS A 130 16.16 -15.04 10.80
CA LYS A 130 15.15 -14.62 11.79
C LYS A 130 13.78 -14.39 11.13
N ALA A 131 13.75 -13.78 9.95
CA ALA A 131 12.51 -13.58 9.20
C ALA A 131 11.87 -14.91 8.78
N LEU A 132 12.67 -15.90 8.35
CA LEU A 132 12.20 -17.25 8.04
C LEU A 132 11.64 -17.97 9.29
N GLY A 133 12.32 -17.85 10.44
CA GLY A 133 11.84 -18.39 11.71
C GLY A 133 10.51 -17.77 12.15
N SER A 134 10.41 -16.44 12.09
CA SER A 134 9.17 -15.70 12.36
C SER A 134 8.04 -16.10 11.43
N LEU A 135 8.32 -16.30 10.13
CA LEU A 135 7.35 -16.80 9.17
C LEU A 135 6.83 -18.20 9.56
N LEU A 136 7.72 -19.12 9.99
CA LEU A 136 7.31 -20.45 10.45
C LEU A 136 6.41 -20.39 11.69
N GLU A 137 6.75 -19.55 12.66
CA GLU A 137 5.89 -19.35 13.84
C GLU A 137 4.50 -18.83 13.46
N ARG A 138 4.45 -17.86 12.56
CA ARG A 138 3.20 -17.31 12.03
C ARG A 138 2.37 -18.37 11.31
N VAL A 139 3.00 -19.22 10.48
CA VAL A 139 2.31 -20.35 9.82
C VAL A 139 1.75 -21.31 10.85
N GLN A 140 2.51 -21.68 11.88
CA GLN A 140 2.08 -22.61 12.93
C GLN A 140 0.90 -22.06 13.75
N ARG A 141 0.86 -20.75 13.96
CA ARG A 141 -0.25 -20.07 14.66
C ARG A 141 -1.47 -19.83 13.78
N GLY A 142 -1.42 -20.19 12.49
CA GLY A 142 -2.48 -19.90 11.52
C GLY A 142 -2.60 -18.41 11.18
N GLU A 143 -1.55 -17.63 11.46
CA GLU A 143 -1.47 -16.18 11.22
C GLU A 143 -1.01 -15.83 9.80
N VAL A 144 -0.98 -16.80 8.88
CA VAL A 144 -0.78 -16.54 7.46
C VAL A 144 -1.43 -17.63 6.65
N SER A 145 -1.96 -17.27 5.49
CA SER A 145 -2.42 -18.26 4.52
C SER A 145 -1.23 -19.04 3.95
N GLN A 146 -1.47 -20.27 3.51
CA GLN A 146 -0.46 -21.10 2.89
C GLN A 146 0.12 -20.46 1.61
N GLU A 147 -0.72 -19.73 0.86
CA GLU A 147 -0.30 -18.98 -0.32
C GLU A 147 0.65 -17.83 0.03
N GLN A 148 0.31 -17.06 1.07
CA GLN A 148 1.15 -15.96 1.56
C GLN A 148 2.49 -16.49 2.09
N ALA A 149 2.45 -17.58 2.85
CA ALA A 149 3.65 -18.22 3.39
C ALA A 149 4.58 -18.71 2.28
N ASN A 150 4.03 -19.33 1.21
CA ASN A 150 4.82 -19.77 0.06
C ASN A 150 5.49 -18.60 -0.66
N ARG A 151 4.77 -17.48 -0.86
CA ARG A 151 5.33 -16.28 -1.50
C ARG A 151 6.45 -15.68 -0.65
N GLU A 152 6.22 -15.45 0.64
CA GLU A 152 7.22 -14.90 1.56
C GLU A 152 8.46 -15.81 1.68
N SER A 153 8.25 -17.13 1.83
CA SER A 153 9.35 -18.10 1.89
C SER A 153 10.20 -18.09 0.62
N THR A 154 9.59 -17.91 -0.55
CA THR A 154 10.32 -17.85 -1.83
C THR A 154 11.18 -16.59 -1.91
N ILE A 155 10.63 -15.44 -1.50
CA ILE A 155 11.36 -14.16 -1.48
C ILE A 155 12.56 -14.26 -0.53
N LEU A 156 12.33 -14.72 0.70
CA LEU A 156 13.38 -14.88 1.72
C LEU A 156 14.47 -15.86 1.28
N ALA A 157 14.10 -16.99 0.66
CA ALA A 157 15.07 -17.96 0.13
C ALA A 157 15.92 -17.38 -1.01
N ASN A 158 15.31 -16.57 -1.89
CA ASN A 158 16.04 -15.91 -2.98
C ASN A 158 16.98 -14.84 -2.46
N LEU A 159 16.57 -14.07 -1.44
CA LEU A 159 17.42 -13.09 -0.77
C LEU A 159 18.64 -13.75 -0.10
N LEU A 160 18.43 -14.87 0.60
CA LEU A 160 19.52 -15.61 1.23
C LEU A 160 20.55 -16.08 0.20
N LYS A 161 20.10 -16.67 -0.91
CA LYS A 161 20.97 -17.09 -2.01
C LYS A 161 21.77 -15.93 -2.61
N ALA A 162 21.14 -14.75 -2.74
CA ALA A 162 21.81 -13.56 -3.26
C ALA A 162 22.90 -13.07 -2.29
N PHE A 163 22.63 -13.09 -0.98
CA PHE A 163 23.62 -12.76 0.04
C PHE A 163 24.82 -13.73 0.02
N ASP A 164 24.55 -15.04 0.00
CA ASP A 164 25.58 -16.07 -0.06
C ASP A 164 26.48 -15.90 -1.31
N ALA A 165 25.88 -15.53 -2.45
CA ALA A 165 26.63 -15.27 -3.68
C ALA A 165 27.56 -14.06 -3.57
N VAL A 166 27.10 -12.97 -2.95
CA VAL A 166 27.91 -11.76 -2.72
C VAL A 166 29.06 -12.03 -1.75
N GLU A 167 28.80 -12.75 -0.66
CA GLU A 167 29.82 -13.09 0.34
C GLU A 167 30.88 -14.04 -0.24
N LEU A 168 30.45 -15.05 -1.00
CA LEU A 168 31.37 -15.98 -1.67
C LEU A 168 32.25 -15.27 -2.70
N GLN A 169 31.68 -14.31 -3.44
CA GLN A 169 32.42 -13.52 -4.41
C GLN A 169 33.49 -12.66 -3.73
N ALA A 170 33.15 -12.02 -2.61
CA ALA A 170 34.10 -11.22 -1.83
C ALA A 170 35.27 -12.08 -1.30
N GLN A 171 34.99 -13.27 -0.77
CA GLN A 171 36.02 -14.20 -0.31
C GLN A 171 36.94 -14.66 -1.45
N LEU A 172 36.39 -14.96 -2.63
CA LEU A 172 37.17 -15.33 -3.81
C LEU A 172 38.09 -14.20 -4.27
N ASP A 173 37.62 -12.96 -4.26
CA ASP A 173 38.41 -11.80 -4.66
C ASP A 173 39.55 -11.51 -3.65
N GLU A 174 39.30 -11.67 -2.35
CA GLU A 174 40.34 -11.58 -1.32
C GLU A 174 41.41 -12.69 -1.49
N LEU A 175 40.97 -13.92 -1.76
CA LEU A 175 41.87 -15.06 -1.96
C LEU A 175 42.72 -14.88 -3.24
N ARG A 176 42.15 -14.33 -4.31
CA ARG A 176 42.88 -13.93 -5.53
C ARG A 176 43.89 -12.81 -5.25
N ALA A 177 43.50 -11.80 -4.46
CA ALA A 177 44.39 -10.70 -4.12
C ALA A 177 45.60 -11.15 -3.28
N THR A 178 45.40 -12.11 -2.37
CA THR A 178 46.48 -12.68 -1.55
C THR A 178 47.41 -13.60 -2.35
N LEU A 179 46.87 -14.38 -3.29
CA LEU A 179 47.66 -15.20 -4.22
C LEU A 179 48.51 -14.33 -5.16
N ASN A 180 47.95 -13.26 -5.72
CA ASN A 180 48.67 -12.33 -6.60
C ASN A 180 49.75 -11.51 -5.88
N ARG A 181 49.70 -11.38 -4.54
CA ARG A 181 50.78 -10.76 -3.74
C ARG A 181 51.95 -11.71 -3.45
N ARG A 182 51.76 -13.02 -3.62
CA ARG A 182 52.74 -14.06 -3.28
C ARG A 182 53.48 -14.64 -4.49
N GLY A 183 53.08 -14.29 -5.71
CA GLY A 183 53.80 -14.56 -6.96
C GLY A 183 54.50 -13.31 -7.45
#